data_AF-A0A535ANH8-F1
#
_entry.id   AF-A0A535ANH8-F1
#
_cell.length_a   1.000
_cell.length_b   1.000
_cell.length_c   1.000
_cell.angle_alpha   90.00
_cell.angle_beta   90.00
_cell.angle_gamma   90.00
#
_symmetry.space_group_name_H-M   'P 1'
#
loop_
_entity.id
_entity.type
_entity.pdbx_description
1 polymer ?
#
loop_
_entity_poly.entity_id
_entity_poly.type
_entity_poly.pdbx_seq_one_letter_code
_entity_poly.pdbx_strand_id
1 'polypeptide(L)'
;MNDAVDLGTTLGELAREDDRPSPRLAAFDAVEARLAADVRAGRLSPFVRTRFRTRAASLQYRLAAADAREDEVARAATDLERELRAGATTALAAARPRARPASAGARTATKDVVIVGGGIVGLAAARQLARAGVRVVVIERGEIGGEASGRNGGQISPGIDATWAPLAKRALDLWPDFARELGDIDYQCAGGLYVVMESDPIDPVDVLEYRRERGFVAEALDASACRRLLPSLTDRIKGGVFSPRHGQVDPVKTMRALARSARACGVDLWSNEEVTVIDVSAGAFRGVRTPRRHVAADVVLIAAGAWSGALARQAGVDLPVSPRRIQIIASEPTERMTDTLWGGNGLYSRQNSAGELHFGAEGPPWDPSVETFERRTTEPTLRRIARRMVELTPGLRGLRAKRAWSGIIGPSADGQPIIDVIEEPSGLALATGFGGNGFGTGPASGEAIAELILTAATSVDTTAMRLERFRAPS
;
A
#
# COMPACT_ATOMS: atom_id res chain seq x y z
N MET A 1 7.63 7.51 -17.79
CA MET A 1 7.96 6.10 -17.44
C MET A 1 8.66 5.50 -18.64
N ASN A 2 9.99 5.53 -18.66
CA ASN A 2 10.78 5.12 -19.84
C ASN A 2 10.89 3.60 -20.00
N ASP A 3 10.50 2.84 -18.97
CA ASP A 3 10.63 1.37 -18.93
C ASP A 3 9.31 0.64 -19.26
N ALA A 4 8.30 1.34 -19.80
CA ALA A 4 7.03 0.72 -20.16
C ALA A 4 7.18 -0.10 -21.45
N VAL A 5 6.66 -1.33 -21.44
CA VAL A 5 6.74 -2.26 -22.59
C VAL A 5 5.44 -2.18 -23.37
N ASP A 6 5.51 -2.01 -24.69
CA ASP A 6 4.37 -2.18 -25.59
C ASP A 6 4.07 -3.68 -25.76
N LEU A 7 2.81 -4.08 -25.52
CA LEU A 7 2.40 -5.47 -25.61
C LEU A 7 1.81 -5.83 -26.97
N GLY A 8 1.27 -4.85 -27.72
CA GLY A 8 0.76 -5.04 -29.09
C GLY A 8 -0.34 -6.09 -29.30
N THR A 9 -0.88 -6.70 -28.23
CA THR A 9 -1.80 -7.85 -28.25
C THR A 9 -3.10 -7.53 -27.51
N THR A 10 -4.17 -8.30 -27.78
CA THR A 10 -5.43 -8.16 -27.05
C THR A 10 -5.36 -8.81 -25.67
N LEU A 11 -6.22 -8.38 -24.75
CA LEU A 11 -6.34 -9.02 -23.43
C LEU A 11 -6.70 -10.51 -23.54
N GLY A 12 -7.54 -10.89 -24.50
CA GLY A 12 -7.93 -12.28 -24.73
C GLY A 12 -6.79 -13.18 -25.23
N GLU A 13 -5.86 -12.65 -26.02
CA GLU A 13 -4.66 -13.37 -26.47
C GLU A 13 -3.65 -13.50 -25.34
N LEU A 14 -3.43 -12.41 -24.58
CA LEU A 14 -2.53 -12.41 -23.43
C LEU A 14 -3.04 -13.31 -22.29
N ALA A 15 -4.36 -13.43 -22.12
CA ALA A 15 -4.99 -14.28 -21.12
C ALA A 15 -4.80 -15.79 -21.32
N ARG A 16 -4.20 -16.24 -22.43
CA ARG A 16 -3.95 -17.67 -22.70
C ARG A 16 -2.78 -18.16 -21.84
N GLU A 17 -3.05 -18.77 -20.69
CA GLU A 17 -2.05 -19.49 -19.88
C GLU A 17 -2.71 -20.63 -19.09
N ASP A 18 -1.94 -21.70 -18.88
CA ASP A 18 -2.26 -22.83 -18.00
C ASP A 18 -2.34 -22.41 -16.54
N ASP A 19 -3.46 -22.74 -15.90
CA ASP A 19 -3.60 -22.61 -14.46
C ASP A 19 -2.72 -23.67 -13.80
N ARG A 20 -1.64 -23.26 -13.14
CA ARG A 20 -0.89 -24.15 -12.26
C ARG A 20 -1.64 -24.17 -10.92
N PRO A 21 -2.29 -25.28 -10.52
CA PRO A 21 -2.89 -25.36 -9.20
C PRO A 21 -1.77 -25.28 -8.15
N SER A 22 -2.05 -24.59 -7.04
CA SER A 22 -1.11 -24.56 -5.92
C SER A 22 -0.89 -25.97 -5.37
N PRO A 23 0.37 -26.36 -5.07
CA PRO A 23 0.65 -27.56 -4.30
C PRO A 23 -0.19 -27.53 -3.02
N ARG A 24 -0.88 -28.62 -2.72
CA ARG A 24 -1.63 -28.77 -1.47
C ARG A 24 -0.76 -29.51 -0.47
N LEU A 25 -0.16 -28.75 0.44
CA LEU A 25 0.64 -29.30 1.53
C LEU A 25 -0.26 -29.44 2.76
N ALA A 26 -0.35 -30.65 3.33
CA ALA A 26 -1.33 -31.00 4.36
C ALA A 26 -1.36 -30.05 5.58
N ALA A 27 -0.20 -29.51 5.97
CA ALA A 27 -0.12 -28.54 7.07
C ALA A 27 -0.89 -27.24 6.79
N PHE A 28 -0.87 -26.74 5.55
CA PHE A 28 -1.61 -25.54 5.16
C PHE A 28 -3.11 -25.82 5.06
N ASP A 29 -3.52 -26.99 4.57
CA ASP A 29 -4.93 -27.41 4.56
C ASP A 29 -5.51 -27.47 5.99
N ALA A 30 -4.73 -28.00 6.94
CA ALA A 30 -5.11 -28.08 8.35
C ALA A 30 -5.27 -26.68 8.98
N VAL A 31 -4.36 -25.75 8.68
CA VAL A 31 -4.49 -24.35 9.12
C VAL A 31 -5.72 -23.69 8.48
N GLU A 32 -5.94 -23.87 7.17
CA GLU A 32 -7.11 -23.27 6.50
C GLU A 32 -8.42 -23.74 7.13
N ALA A 33 -8.52 -25.04 7.45
CA ALA A 33 -9.68 -25.61 8.10
C ALA A 33 -9.96 -24.98 9.47
N ARG A 34 -8.92 -24.77 10.30
CA ARG A 34 -9.02 -24.09 11.59
C ARG A 34 -9.46 -22.63 11.43
N LEU A 35 -8.81 -21.88 10.54
CA LEU A 35 -9.17 -20.49 10.27
C LEU A 35 -10.61 -20.38 9.76
N ALA A 36 -11.05 -21.28 8.88
CA ALA A 36 -12.42 -21.31 8.38
C ALA A 36 -13.45 -21.62 9.49
N ALA A 37 -13.11 -22.50 10.43
CA ALA A 37 -13.95 -22.78 11.59
C ALA A 37 -14.08 -21.55 12.51
N ASP A 38 -12.99 -20.83 12.73
CA ASP A 38 -12.98 -19.61 13.54
C ASP A 38 -13.73 -18.46 12.87
N VAL A 39 -13.62 -18.31 11.54
CA VAL A 39 -14.43 -17.35 10.77
C VAL A 39 -15.92 -17.68 10.89
N ARG A 40 -16.32 -18.95 10.70
CA ARG A 40 -17.72 -19.37 10.86
C ARG A 40 -18.25 -19.15 12.28
N ALA A 41 -17.38 -19.23 13.28
CA ALA A 41 -17.73 -18.99 14.67
C ALA A 41 -17.64 -17.51 15.08
N GLY A 42 -17.37 -16.58 14.15
CA GLY A 42 -17.25 -15.14 14.42
C GLY A 42 -16.01 -14.74 15.22
N ARG A 43 -15.03 -15.65 15.41
CA ARG A 43 -13.79 -15.37 16.15
C ARG A 43 -12.73 -14.65 15.32
N LEU A 44 -12.80 -14.77 13.99
CA LEU A 44 -11.88 -14.14 13.06
C LEU A 44 -12.65 -13.48 11.92
N SER A 45 -12.08 -12.41 11.37
CA SER A 45 -12.64 -11.75 10.19
C SER A 45 -12.68 -12.69 8.97
N PRO A 46 -13.74 -12.65 8.14
CA PRO A 46 -13.83 -13.40 6.89
C PRO A 46 -12.63 -13.19 5.94
N PHE A 47 -11.98 -12.01 5.99
CA PHE A 47 -10.80 -11.69 5.19
C PHE A 47 -9.54 -12.46 5.59
N VAL A 48 -9.47 -12.99 6.81
CA VAL A 48 -8.31 -13.77 7.28
C VAL A 48 -8.11 -15.00 6.40
N ARG A 49 -9.19 -15.68 6.02
CA ARG A 49 -9.12 -16.85 5.13
C ARG A 49 -8.63 -16.48 3.72
N THR A 50 -9.10 -15.36 3.18
CA THR A 50 -8.66 -14.86 1.86
C THR A 50 -7.16 -14.48 1.89
N ARG A 51 -6.70 -13.80 2.94
CA ARG A 51 -5.27 -13.49 3.14
C ARG A 51 -4.44 -14.75 3.31
N PHE A 52 -4.93 -15.72 4.09
CA PHE A 52 -4.27 -17.00 4.28
C PHE A 52 -4.07 -17.71 2.95
N ARG A 53 -5.13 -17.93 2.16
CA ARG A 53 -5.01 -18.60 0.85
C ARG A 53 -4.01 -17.93 -0.08
N THR A 54 -4.03 -16.60 -0.12
CA THR A 54 -3.12 -15.83 -0.97
C THR A 54 -1.65 -16.03 -0.57
N ARG A 55 -1.33 -15.92 0.73
CA ARG A 55 0.05 -16.09 1.25
C ARG A 55 0.49 -17.56 1.28
N ALA A 56 -0.43 -18.46 1.63
CA ALA A 56 -0.21 -19.90 1.69
C ALA A 56 0.12 -20.46 0.30
N ALA A 57 -0.56 -20.01 -0.75
CA ALA A 57 -0.22 -20.41 -2.11
C ALA A 57 1.26 -20.10 -2.41
N SER A 58 1.73 -18.88 -2.13
CA SER A 58 3.13 -18.51 -2.41
C SER A 58 4.14 -19.28 -1.57
N LEU A 59 3.82 -19.50 -0.30
CA LEU A 59 4.65 -20.31 0.60
C LEU A 59 4.72 -21.77 0.14
N GLN A 60 3.59 -22.39 -0.21
CA GLN A 60 3.54 -23.78 -0.67
C GLN A 60 4.36 -24.00 -1.94
N TYR A 61 4.33 -23.07 -2.89
CA TYR A 61 5.21 -23.15 -4.06
C TYR A 61 6.69 -23.05 -3.70
N ARG A 62 7.07 -22.11 -2.82
CA ARG A 62 8.48 -21.97 -2.40
C ARG A 62 8.98 -23.22 -1.66
N LEU A 63 8.16 -23.77 -0.76
CA LEU A 63 8.48 -24.96 0.00
C LEU A 63 8.56 -26.20 -0.90
N ALA A 64 7.61 -26.36 -1.82
CA ALA A 64 7.63 -27.46 -2.79
C ALA A 64 8.83 -27.36 -3.74
N ALA A 65 9.17 -26.16 -4.22
CA ALA A 65 10.33 -25.96 -5.08
C ALA A 65 11.68 -26.16 -4.36
N ALA A 66 11.70 -26.05 -3.04
CA ALA A 66 12.87 -26.26 -2.20
C ALA A 66 12.97 -27.68 -1.61
N ASP A 67 12.05 -28.59 -1.99
CA ASP A 67 11.93 -29.93 -1.40
C ASP A 67 11.94 -29.90 0.14
N ALA A 68 11.25 -28.91 0.73
CA ALA A 68 11.27 -28.65 2.16
C ALA A 68 10.72 -29.85 2.96
N ARG A 69 11.35 -30.13 4.10
CA ARG A 69 10.96 -31.25 4.98
C ARG A 69 9.60 -30.99 5.64
N GLU A 70 8.87 -32.04 6.02
CA GLU A 70 7.54 -31.90 6.63
C GLU A 70 7.53 -30.99 7.87
N ASP A 71 8.59 -31.01 8.68
CA ASP A 71 8.73 -30.16 9.86
C ASP A 71 8.91 -28.67 9.49
N GLU A 72 9.58 -28.38 8.38
CA GLU A 72 9.73 -27.01 7.85
C GLU A 72 8.42 -26.48 7.28
N VAL A 73 7.69 -27.34 6.56
CA VAL A 73 6.36 -27.04 6.04
C VAL A 73 5.37 -26.75 7.18
N ALA A 74 5.39 -27.58 8.24
CA ALA A 74 4.53 -27.40 9.41
C ALA A 74 4.84 -26.10 10.18
N ARG A 75 6.14 -25.77 10.36
CA ARG A 75 6.56 -24.49 10.95
C ARG A 75 6.07 -23.31 10.13
N ALA A 76 6.30 -23.30 8.82
CA ALA A 76 5.88 -22.21 7.94
C ALA A 76 4.35 -22.01 7.93
N ALA A 77 3.56 -23.09 7.95
CA ALA A 77 2.11 -23.00 8.03
C ALA A 77 1.65 -22.42 9.38
N THR A 78 2.27 -22.83 10.48
CA THR A 78 1.98 -22.34 11.84
C THR A 78 2.39 -20.88 12.02
N ASP A 79 3.54 -20.49 11.47
CA ASP A 79 4.03 -19.11 11.48
C ASP A 79 3.08 -18.20 10.71
N LEU A 80 2.63 -18.62 9.52
CA LEU A 80 1.63 -17.88 8.76
C LEU A 80 0.30 -17.76 9.53
N GLU A 81 -0.16 -18.82 10.19
CA GLU A 81 -1.35 -18.78 11.04
C GLU A 81 -1.19 -17.75 12.17
N ARG A 82 -0.08 -17.81 12.90
CA ARG A 82 0.23 -16.91 14.01
C ARG A 82 0.26 -15.46 13.57
N GLU A 83 0.95 -15.16 12.46
CA GLU A 83 1.01 -13.82 11.86
C GLU A 83 -0.38 -13.28 11.53
N LEU A 84 -1.22 -14.08 10.86
CA LEU A 84 -2.56 -13.65 10.46
C LEU A 84 -3.50 -13.49 11.65
N ARG A 85 -3.35 -14.31 12.70
CA ARG A 85 -4.13 -14.19 13.94
C ARG A 85 -3.72 -12.97 14.74
N ALA A 86 -2.43 -12.68 14.87
CA ALA A 86 -1.93 -11.49 15.59
C ALA A 86 -2.46 -10.17 14.99
N GLY A 87 -2.57 -10.12 13.66
CA GLY A 87 -3.20 -8.99 12.96
C GLY A 87 -4.74 -8.97 13.01
N ALA A 88 -5.39 -10.04 13.46
CA ALA A 88 -6.85 -10.15 13.55
C ALA A 88 -7.40 -9.96 14.98
N THR A 89 -6.61 -10.28 16.01
CA THR A 89 -6.99 -10.14 17.43
C THR A 89 -6.74 -8.73 18.00
N THR A 90 -6.01 -7.86 17.30
CA THR A 90 -5.72 -6.48 17.75
C THR A 90 -6.93 -5.53 17.70
N ALA A 91 -8.15 -6.05 17.51
CA ALA A 91 -9.38 -5.27 17.46
C ALA A 91 -10.13 -5.10 18.81
N LEU A 92 -9.67 -5.67 19.93
CA LEU A 92 -10.38 -5.55 21.22
C LEU A 92 -9.42 -5.52 22.42
N ALA A 93 -8.58 -4.49 22.49
CA ALA A 93 -8.05 -4.00 23.76
C ALA A 93 -7.78 -2.50 23.62
N ALA A 94 -8.74 -1.68 24.03
CA ALA A 94 -8.55 -0.24 24.16
C ALA A 94 -7.48 0.03 25.24
N ALA A 95 -6.22 0.07 24.84
CA ALA A 95 -5.19 0.69 25.65
C ALA A 95 -5.51 2.19 25.72
N ARG A 96 -5.99 2.62 26.89
CA ARG A 96 -6.22 4.05 27.18
C ARG A 96 -4.94 4.83 26.87
N PRO A 97 -4.99 5.88 26.02
CA PRO A 97 -3.84 6.75 25.87
C PRO A 97 -3.59 7.44 27.21
N ARG A 98 -2.42 7.21 27.81
CA ARG A 98 -1.92 8.08 28.88
C ARG A 98 -1.52 9.40 28.23
N ALA A 99 -2.44 10.35 28.24
CA ALA A 99 -2.14 11.74 27.91
C ALA A 99 -1.10 12.26 28.92
N ARG A 100 0.10 12.60 28.44
CA ARG A 100 1.04 13.43 29.20
C ARG A 100 0.61 14.89 29.04
N PRO A 101 0.60 15.69 30.12
CA PRO A 101 0.26 17.10 29.99
C PRO A 101 1.30 17.79 29.10
N ALA A 102 0.81 18.51 28.09
CA ALA A 102 1.62 19.40 27.29
C ALA A 102 2.19 20.49 28.21
N SER A 103 3.52 20.55 28.33
CA SER A 103 4.16 21.71 28.94
C SER A 103 4.04 22.89 27.98
N ALA A 104 3.17 23.83 28.32
CA ALA A 104 3.11 25.13 27.67
C ALA A 104 4.43 25.88 27.91
N GLY A 105 5.02 26.40 26.83
CA GLY A 105 6.11 27.37 26.90
C GLY A 105 7.50 26.81 26.63
N ALA A 106 7.78 26.48 25.38
CA ALA A 106 9.12 26.63 24.82
C ALA A 106 8.98 27.02 23.36
N ARG A 107 9.44 28.22 22.99
CA ARG A 107 9.78 28.52 21.58
C ARG A 107 10.87 27.52 21.21
N THR A 108 10.50 26.47 20.49
CA THR A 108 11.42 25.43 20.05
C THR A 108 12.46 26.05 19.13
N ALA A 109 13.74 25.78 19.39
CA ALA A 109 14.76 25.97 18.37
C ALA A 109 14.29 25.27 17.09
N THR A 110 14.35 25.95 15.95
CA THR A 110 13.94 25.40 14.66
C THR A 110 14.77 24.14 14.41
N LYS A 111 14.15 22.97 14.56
CA LYS A 111 14.83 21.70 14.27
C LYS A 111 15.04 21.59 12.76
N ASP A 112 16.18 21.05 12.38
CA ASP A 112 16.42 20.67 10.99
C ASP A 112 15.96 19.22 10.77
N VAL A 113 15.16 19.00 9.73
CA VAL A 113 14.66 17.66 9.38
C VAL A 113 15.17 17.24 8.02
N VAL A 114 15.81 16.08 7.97
CA VAL A 114 16.11 15.36 6.72
C VAL A 114 15.02 14.33 6.47
N ILE A 115 14.48 14.28 5.27
CA ILE A 115 13.54 13.25 4.83
C ILE A 115 14.20 12.42 3.74
N VAL A 116 14.33 11.11 3.96
CA VAL A 116 14.87 10.17 2.98
C VAL A 116 13.72 9.51 2.23
N GLY A 117 13.56 9.88 0.95
CA GLY A 117 12.51 9.39 0.05
C GLY A 117 11.55 10.51 -0.42
N GLY A 118 11.56 10.77 -1.72
CA GLY A 118 10.71 11.76 -2.40
C GLY A 118 9.37 11.20 -2.88
N GLY A 119 8.82 10.22 -2.16
CA GLY A 119 7.48 9.67 -2.41
C GLY A 119 6.36 10.54 -1.82
N ILE A 120 5.11 10.14 -2.04
CA ILE A 120 3.93 10.90 -1.58
C ILE A 120 3.93 11.15 -0.06
N VAL A 121 4.31 10.16 0.74
CA VAL A 121 4.39 10.27 2.21
C VAL A 121 5.47 11.27 2.63
N GLY A 122 6.67 11.13 2.07
CA GLY A 122 7.80 12.02 2.38
C GLY A 122 7.51 13.48 2.00
N LEU A 123 6.94 13.72 0.82
CA LEU A 123 6.58 15.08 0.39
C LEU A 123 5.39 15.67 1.17
N ALA A 124 4.40 14.84 1.54
CA ALA A 124 3.28 15.29 2.37
C ALA A 124 3.78 15.71 3.77
N ALA A 125 4.65 14.91 4.40
CA ALA A 125 5.30 15.26 5.66
C ALA A 125 6.16 16.53 5.53
N ALA A 126 6.95 16.63 4.45
CA ALA A 126 7.80 17.80 4.20
C ALA A 126 7.00 19.11 4.15
N ARG A 127 5.86 19.11 3.45
CA ARG A 127 4.97 20.28 3.37
C ARG A 127 4.43 20.68 4.73
N GLN A 128 4.01 19.71 5.54
CA GLN A 128 3.44 19.97 6.85
C GLN A 128 4.49 20.52 7.81
N LEU A 129 5.68 19.92 7.83
CA LEU A 129 6.81 20.39 8.63
C LEU A 129 7.25 21.80 8.21
N ALA A 130 7.41 22.05 6.91
CA ALA A 130 7.83 23.37 6.41
C ALA A 130 6.79 24.47 6.70
N ARG A 131 5.49 24.16 6.59
CA ARG A 131 4.40 25.07 7.01
C ARG A 131 4.46 25.40 8.51
N ALA A 132 5.00 24.51 9.33
CA ALA A 132 5.24 24.74 10.76
C ALA A 132 6.57 25.49 11.05
N GLY A 133 7.29 25.96 10.02
CA GLY A 133 8.53 26.73 10.16
C GLY A 133 9.78 25.87 10.37
N VAL A 134 9.70 24.55 10.17
CA VAL A 134 10.84 23.62 10.22
C VAL A 134 11.63 23.73 8.92
N ARG A 135 12.97 23.73 9.01
CA ARG A 135 13.81 23.62 7.81
C ARG A 135 13.86 22.16 7.37
N VAL A 136 13.45 21.90 6.13
CA VAL A 136 13.31 20.52 5.61
C VAL A 136 14.09 20.36 4.33
N VAL A 137 14.90 19.30 4.27
CA VAL A 137 15.47 18.79 3.02
C VAL A 137 14.92 17.39 2.75
N VAL A 138 14.40 17.18 1.54
CA VAL A 138 14.01 15.85 1.05
C VAL A 138 15.08 15.37 0.08
N ILE A 139 15.64 14.20 0.36
CA ILE A 139 16.69 13.57 -0.45
C ILE A 139 16.10 12.34 -1.13
N GLU A 140 16.15 12.33 -2.46
CA GLU A 140 15.63 11.27 -3.32
C GLU A 140 16.72 10.80 -4.28
N ARG A 141 16.97 9.49 -4.28
CA ARG A 141 18.05 8.87 -5.08
C ARG A 141 17.82 8.96 -6.59
N GLY A 142 16.58 9.09 -7.03
CA GLY A 142 16.22 9.23 -8.44
C GLY A 142 15.38 10.47 -8.71
N GLU A 143 14.38 10.32 -9.57
CA GLU A 143 13.36 11.36 -9.75
C GLU A 143 12.36 11.38 -8.59
N ILE A 144 11.93 12.58 -8.21
CA ILE A 144 10.87 12.77 -7.21
C ILE A 144 9.60 12.02 -7.67
N GLY A 145 9.09 11.14 -6.81
CA GLY A 145 7.95 10.27 -7.13
C GLY A 145 8.22 9.17 -8.16
N GLY A 146 9.47 8.90 -8.53
CA GLY A 146 9.83 7.95 -9.60
C GLY A 146 9.58 6.46 -9.28
N GLU A 147 9.31 6.12 -8.02
CA GLU A 147 9.03 4.75 -7.58
C GLU A 147 7.51 4.49 -7.46
N ALA A 148 7.06 3.71 -6.46
CA ALA A 148 5.65 3.34 -6.29
C ALA A 148 4.67 4.53 -6.35
N SER A 149 5.07 5.71 -5.89
CA SER A 149 4.18 6.88 -5.86
C SER A 149 3.82 7.42 -7.25
N GLY A 150 4.70 7.33 -8.26
CA GLY A 150 4.42 7.76 -9.63
C GLY A 150 4.01 6.61 -10.56
N ARG A 151 4.18 5.37 -10.11
CA ARG A 151 3.94 4.14 -10.90
C ARG A 151 2.67 3.38 -10.51
N ASN A 152 1.94 3.81 -9.49
CA ASN A 152 0.74 3.10 -9.06
C ASN A 152 -0.45 3.32 -10.01
N GLY A 153 -1.53 2.60 -9.74
CA GLY A 153 -2.77 2.67 -10.50
C GLY A 153 -3.57 3.97 -10.34
N GLY A 154 -3.15 4.94 -9.53
CA GLY A 154 -3.85 6.23 -9.34
C GLY A 154 -5.14 6.14 -8.52
N GLN A 155 -5.30 5.10 -7.70
CA GLN A 155 -6.51 4.89 -6.91
C GLN A 155 -6.41 5.54 -5.51
N ILE A 156 -7.52 6.14 -5.09
CA ILE A 156 -7.78 6.61 -3.73
C ILE A 156 -8.85 5.67 -3.16
N SER A 157 -8.38 4.50 -2.73
CA SER A 157 -9.20 3.44 -2.14
C SER A 157 -8.37 2.75 -1.06
N PRO A 158 -8.16 3.40 0.10
CA PRO A 158 -7.20 2.94 1.09
C PRO A 158 -7.62 1.59 1.70
N GLY A 159 -6.63 0.91 2.28
CA GLY A 159 -6.88 -0.31 3.02
C GLY A 159 -7.84 -0.08 4.17
N ILE A 160 -8.67 -1.09 4.44
CA ILE A 160 -9.76 -1.05 5.41
C ILE A 160 -9.46 -1.88 6.66
N ASP A 161 -8.21 -2.28 6.87
CA ASP A 161 -7.79 -3.03 8.05
C ASP A 161 -7.97 -2.20 9.32
N ALA A 162 -8.28 -2.83 10.47
CA ALA A 162 -8.49 -2.10 11.71
C ALA A 162 -7.24 -1.30 12.12
N THR A 163 -6.05 -1.85 11.86
CA THR A 163 -4.75 -1.26 12.24
C THR A 163 -4.55 0.16 11.72
N TRP A 164 -5.01 0.47 10.50
CA TRP A 164 -4.89 1.79 9.87
C TRP A 164 -6.21 2.41 9.41
N ALA A 165 -7.36 1.86 9.83
CA ALA A 165 -8.66 2.43 9.49
C ALA A 165 -8.80 3.92 9.90
N PRO A 166 -8.31 4.37 11.08
CA PRO A 166 -8.30 5.80 11.41
C PRO A 166 -7.56 6.65 10.37
N LEU A 167 -6.37 6.19 9.95
CA LEU A 167 -5.53 6.85 8.96
C LEU A 167 -6.19 6.88 7.57
N ALA A 168 -6.78 5.77 7.16
CA ALA A 168 -7.50 5.66 5.89
C ALA A 168 -8.71 6.60 5.83
N LYS A 169 -9.50 6.71 6.91
CA LYS A 169 -10.62 7.65 6.99
C LYS A 169 -10.14 9.10 6.91
N ARG A 170 -9.11 9.45 7.68
CA ARG A 170 -8.50 10.78 7.62
C ARG A 170 -8.01 11.11 6.22
N ALA A 171 -7.40 10.16 5.52
CA ALA A 171 -6.96 10.38 4.15
C ALA A 171 -8.13 10.70 3.21
N LEU A 172 -9.22 9.94 3.30
CA LEU A 172 -10.44 10.22 2.52
C LEU A 172 -11.04 11.60 2.83
N ASP A 173 -10.90 12.10 4.07
CA ASP A 173 -11.34 13.46 4.45
C ASP A 173 -10.43 14.53 3.82
N LEU A 174 -9.12 14.26 3.74
CA LEU A 174 -8.12 15.22 3.24
C LEU A 174 -8.10 15.34 1.71
N TRP A 175 -8.39 14.28 0.97
CA TRP A 175 -8.19 14.25 -0.49
C TRP A 175 -8.88 15.37 -1.28
N PRO A 176 -10.14 15.76 -1.02
CA PRO A 176 -10.79 16.84 -1.75
C PRO A 176 -10.02 18.17 -1.64
N ASP A 177 -9.60 18.53 -0.43
CA ASP A 177 -8.87 19.78 -0.19
C ASP A 177 -7.42 19.68 -0.69
N PHE A 178 -6.79 18.52 -0.49
CA PHE A 178 -5.47 18.23 -1.02
C PHE A 178 -5.43 18.35 -2.55
N ALA A 179 -6.43 17.81 -3.24
CA ALA A 179 -6.55 17.94 -4.69
C ALA A 179 -6.73 19.40 -5.12
N ARG A 180 -7.57 20.17 -4.40
CA ARG A 180 -7.78 21.60 -4.67
C ARG A 180 -6.48 22.40 -4.51
N GLU A 181 -5.69 22.12 -3.48
CA GLU A 181 -4.39 22.75 -3.26
C GLU A 181 -3.37 22.40 -4.35
N LEU A 182 -3.39 21.17 -4.87
CA LEU A 182 -2.46 20.72 -5.90
C LEU A 182 -2.86 21.14 -7.32
N GLY A 183 -4.13 21.45 -7.56
CA GLY A 183 -4.67 21.87 -8.84
C GLY A 183 -4.94 20.69 -9.78
N ASP A 184 -4.51 20.80 -11.05
CA ASP A 184 -4.76 19.78 -12.08
C ASP A 184 -3.98 18.48 -11.81
N ILE A 185 -4.64 17.55 -11.11
CA ILE A 185 -4.16 16.19 -10.83
C ILE A 185 -5.14 15.11 -11.31
N ASP A 186 -6.14 15.48 -12.13
CA ASP A 186 -7.24 14.61 -12.57
C ASP A 186 -8.01 13.94 -11.40
N TYR A 187 -8.20 14.67 -10.29
CA TYR A 187 -8.95 14.14 -9.15
C TYR A 187 -10.42 13.95 -9.47
N GLN A 188 -10.93 12.73 -9.25
CA GLN A 188 -12.34 12.39 -9.38
C GLN A 188 -12.77 11.52 -8.20
N CYS A 189 -13.84 11.90 -7.50
CA CYS A 189 -14.46 11.08 -6.46
C CYS A 189 -15.77 10.47 -7.00
N ALA A 190 -15.63 9.36 -7.72
CA ALA A 190 -16.74 8.64 -8.34
C ALA A 190 -17.01 7.28 -7.66
N GLY A 191 -16.45 7.08 -6.47
CA GLY A 191 -16.61 5.85 -5.70
C GLY A 191 -15.79 4.67 -6.24
N GLY A 192 -15.96 3.53 -5.58
CA GLY A 192 -15.22 2.31 -5.88
C GLY A 192 -16.02 1.06 -5.56
N LEU A 193 -16.12 0.16 -6.54
CA LEU A 193 -16.85 -1.09 -6.46
C LEU A 193 -15.88 -2.26 -6.20
N TYR A 194 -16.03 -2.93 -5.05
CA TYR A 194 -15.42 -4.23 -4.82
C TYR A 194 -16.39 -5.33 -5.23
N VAL A 195 -16.09 -6.03 -6.32
CA VAL A 195 -16.88 -7.12 -6.86
C VAL A 195 -16.51 -8.43 -6.16
N VAL A 196 -17.53 -9.17 -5.74
CA VAL A 196 -17.37 -10.51 -5.15
C VAL A 196 -17.75 -11.54 -6.20
N MET A 197 -16.77 -12.33 -6.64
CA MET A 197 -16.98 -13.39 -7.63
C MET A 197 -17.84 -14.50 -7.02
N GLU A 198 -18.59 -15.23 -7.84
CA GLU A 198 -19.35 -16.41 -7.38
C GLU A 198 -18.44 -17.45 -6.71
N SER A 199 -17.21 -17.60 -7.21
CA SER A 199 -16.19 -18.49 -6.67
C SER A 199 -15.55 -18.03 -5.35
N ASP A 200 -15.79 -16.78 -4.93
CA ASP A 200 -15.19 -16.28 -3.71
C ASP A 200 -15.86 -16.90 -2.47
N PRO A 201 -15.08 -17.23 -1.42
CA PRO A 201 -15.63 -17.84 -0.20
C PRO A 201 -16.35 -16.84 0.72
N ILE A 202 -16.29 -15.55 0.40
CA ILE A 202 -16.91 -14.45 1.15
C ILE A 202 -18.17 -13.97 0.43
N ASP A 203 -19.11 -13.38 1.15
CA ASP A 203 -20.29 -12.75 0.57
C ASP A 203 -20.21 -11.21 0.63
N PRO A 204 -20.91 -10.47 -0.25
CA PRO A 204 -20.93 -9.01 -0.21
C PRO A 204 -21.37 -8.44 1.15
N VAL A 205 -22.24 -9.14 1.88
CA VAL A 205 -22.70 -8.73 3.22
C VAL A 205 -21.56 -8.74 4.23
N ASP A 206 -20.71 -9.77 4.23
CA ASP A 206 -19.53 -9.85 5.11
C ASP A 206 -18.57 -8.69 4.85
N VAL A 207 -18.37 -8.36 3.57
CA VAL A 207 -17.50 -7.25 3.15
C VAL A 207 -18.07 -5.91 3.62
N LEU A 208 -19.39 -5.74 3.54
CA LEU A 208 -20.08 -4.54 3.99
C LEU A 208 -20.00 -4.38 5.51
N GLU A 209 -20.29 -5.44 6.26
CA GLU A 209 -20.21 -5.45 7.72
C GLU A 209 -18.80 -5.11 8.20
N TYR A 210 -17.78 -5.76 7.62
CA TYR A 210 -16.38 -5.48 7.94
C TYR A 210 -16.00 -4.00 7.74
N ARG A 211 -16.52 -3.36 6.69
CA ARG A 211 -16.32 -1.92 6.43
C ARG A 211 -17.06 -1.05 7.45
N ARG A 212 -18.33 -1.38 7.75
CA ARG A 212 -19.17 -0.65 8.70
C ARG A 212 -18.61 -0.68 10.11
N GLU A 213 -18.16 -1.84 10.59
CA GLU A 213 -17.50 -2.00 11.90
C GLU A 213 -16.30 -1.08 12.08
N ARG A 214 -15.62 -0.71 10.98
CA ARG A 214 -14.43 0.14 10.98
C ARG A 214 -14.75 1.61 10.67
N GLY A 215 -16.04 1.92 10.52
CA GLY A 215 -16.56 3.27 10.30
C GLY A 215 -16.44 3.76 8.86
N PHE A 216 -16.36 2.85 7.88
CA PHE A 216 -16.42 3.22 6.46
C PHE A 216 -17.86 3.23 5.96
N VAL A 217 -18.20 4.27 5.19
CA VAL A 217 -19.47 4.35 4.45
C VAL A 217 -19.38 3.44 3.23
N ALA A 218 -20.31 2.50 3.12
CA ALA A 218 -20.39 1.57 2.00
C ALA A 218 -21.82 1.01 1.82
N GLU A 219 -22.08 0.49 0.64
CA GLU A 219 -23.39 0.02 0.18
C GLU A 219 -23.21 -1.36 -0.46
N ALA A 220 -24.03 -2.36 -0.08
CA ALA A 220 -24.07 -3.62 -0.82
C ALA A 220 -24.90 -3.44 -2.09
N LEU A 221 -24.39 -3.96 -3.19
CA LEU A 221 -25.04 -3.97 -4.49
C LEU A 221 -25.27 -5.42 -4.92
N ASP A 222 -26.46 -5.70 -5.45
CA ASP A 222 -26.71 -6.95 -6.15
C ASP A 222 -25.96 -7.00 -7.50
N ALA A 223 -25.96 -8.16 -8.14
CA ALA A 223 -25.28 -8.36 -9.42
C ALA A 223 -25.79 -7.43 -10.53
N SER A 224 -27.10 -7.13 -10.55
CA SER A 224 -27.73 -6.24 -11.53
C SER A 224 -27.25 -4.79 -11.36
N ALA A 225 -27.19 -4.30 -10.13
CA ALA A 225 -26.67 -2.99 -9.78
C ALA A 225 -25.18 -2.86 -10.10
N CYS A 226 -24.37 -3.88 -9.82
CA CYS A 226 -22.96 -3.91 -10.21
C CYS A 226 -22.79 -3.75 -11.72
N ARG A 227 -23.60 -4.47 -12.52
CA ARG A 227 -23.56 -4.39 -13.99
C ARG A 227 -24.11 -3.09 -14.55
N ARG A 228 -25.01 -2.38 -13.84
CA ARG A 228 -25.39 -1.01 -14.23
C ARG A 228 -24.22 -0.02 -14.09
N LEU A 229 -23.38 -0.18 -13.07
CA LEU A 229 -22.18 0.64 -12.87
C LEU A 229 -21.02 0.25 -13.80
N LEU A 230 -20.94 -1.03 -14.16
CA LEU A 230 -19.93 -1.58 -15.07
C LEU A 230 -20.57 -2.56 -16.06
N PRO A 231 -21.10 -2.09 -17.20
CA PRO A 231 -21.87 -2.91 -18.15
C PRO A 231 -21.14 -4.16 -18.68
N SER A 232 -19.82 -4.10 -18.79
CA SER A 232 -18.98 -5.20 -19.29
C SER A 232 -18.62 -6.25 -18.23
N LEU A 233 -19.15 -6.13 -17.01
CA LEU A 233 -18.89 -7.05 -15.90
C LEU A 233 -19.56 -8.42 -16.15
N THR A 234 -18.90 -9.48 -15.71
CA THR A 234 -19.41 -10.86 -15.77
C THR A 234 -20.73 -11.03 -14.98
N ASP A 235 -21.52 -12.05 -15.32
CA ASP A 235 -22.71 -12.47 -14.55
C ASP A 235 -22.36 -13.41 -13.39
N ARG A 236 -21.16 -14.00 -13.40
CA ARG A 236 -20.65 -14.91 -12.34
C ARG A 236 -20.15 -14.18 -11.10
N ILE A 237 -21.01 -13.35 -10.52
CA ILE A 237 -20.74 -12.56 -9.30
C ILE A 237 -21.88 -12.74 -8.32
N LYS A 238 -21.57 -12.70 -7.02
CA LYS A 238 -22.59 -12.66 -5.97
C LYS A 238 -23.20 -11.27 -5.82
N GLY A 239 -22.47 -10.25 -6.26
CA GLY A 239 -22.75 -8.83 -6.08
C GLY A 239 -21.46 -8.08 -5.79
N GLY A 240 -21.58 -6.97 -5.09
CA GLY A 240 -20.43 -6.16 -4.73
C GLY A 240 -20.72 -5.20 -3.59
N VAL A 241 -19.69 -4.47 -3.19
CA VAL A 241 -19.80 -3.42 -2.18
C VAL A 241 -19.19 -2.15 -2.72
N PHE A 242 -20.01 -1.11 -2.80
CA PHE A 242 -19.66 0.20 -3.30
C PHE A 242 -19.28 1.14 -2.16
N SER A 243 -18.15 1.82 -2.32
CA SER A 243 -17.64 2.84 -1.40
C SER A 243 -17.69 4.21 -2.09
N PRO A 244 -18.64 5.11 -1.76
CA PRO A 244 -18.85 6.36 -2.50
C PRO A 244 -17.69 7.35 -2.39
N ARG A 245 -16.91 7.26 -1.31
CA ARG A 245 -15.79 8.18 -1.03
C ARG A 245 -14.49 7.82 -1.75
N HIS A 246 -14.44 6.69 -2.44
CA HIS A 246 -13.25 6.33 -3.21
C HIS A 246 -13.13 7.23 -4.45
N GLY A 247 -11.92 7.33 -4.98
CA GLY A 247 -11.66 8.19 -6.13
C GLY A 247 -10.39 7.84 -6.87
N GLN A 248 -10.04 8.65 -7.86
CA GLN A 248 -8.85 8.47 -8.66
C GLN A 248 -8.14 9.79 -8.95
N VAL A 249 -6.87 9.70 -9.31
CA VAL A 249 -6.02 10.80 -9.79
C VAL A 249 -5.12 10.30 -10.91
N ASP A 250 -4.45 11.21 -11.60
CA ASP A 250 -3.21 10.89 -12.30
C ASP A 250 -2.02 10.94 -11.31
N PRO A 251 -1.33 9.80 -11.06
CA PRO A 251 -0.27 9.74 -10.06
C PRO A 251 0.96 10.57 -10.46
N VAL A 252 1.25 10.71 -11.76
CA VAL A 252 2.40 11.48 -12.23
C VAL A 252 2.13 12.98 -12.09
N LYS A 253 0.94 13.46 -12.49
CA LYS A 253 0.50 14.84 -12.25
C LYS A 253 0.50 15.14 -10.75
N THR A 254 -0.03 14.23 -9.93
CA THR A 254 -0.08 14.37 -8.47
C THR A 254 1.32 14.55 -7.87
N MET A 255 2.27 13.68 -8.20
CA MET A 255 3.64 13.78 -7.67
C MET A 255 4.36 15.05 -8.12
N ARG A 256 4.17 15.48 -9.39
CA ARG A 256 4.72 16.74 -9.89
C ARG A 256 4.13 17.95 -9.18
N ALA A 257 2.81 17.98 -8.99
CA ALA A 257 2.12 19.05 -8.29
C ALA A 257 2.54 19.10 -6.81
N LEU A 258 2.65 17.94 -6.17
CA LEU A 258 3.06 17.82 -4.77
C LEU A 258 4.50 18.31 -4.56
N ALA A 259 5.42 17.96 -5.47
CA ALA A 259 6.80 18.45 -5.43
C ALA A 259 6.88 19.98 -5.60
N ARG A 260 6.10 20.56 -6.53
CA ARG A 260 6.00 22.02 -6.67
C ARG A 260 5.45 22.67 -5.40
N SER A 261 4.41 22.09 -4.81
CA SER A 261 3.82 22.61 -3.58
C SER A 261 4.79 22.51 -2.39
N ALA A 262 5.58 21.44 -2.27
CA ALA A 262 6.64 21.33 -1.27
C ALA A 262 7.69 22.43 -1.40
N ARG A 263 8.18 22.71 -2.62
CA ARG A 263 9.10 23.83 -2.86
C ARG A 263 8.49 25.18 -2.50
N ALA A 264 7.21 25.39 -2.83
CA ALA A 264 6.50 26.62 -2.48
C ALA A 264 6.36 26.81 -0.96
N CYS A 265 6.36 25.73 -0.18
CA CYS A 265 6.43 25.78 1.28
C CYS A 265 7.85 26.00 1.84
N GLY A 266 8.88 26.11 0.99
CA GLY A 266 10.28 26.29 1.42
C GLY A 266 11.07 25.00 1.63
N VAL A 267 10.59 23.85 1.14
CA VAL A 267 11.32 22.57 1.22
C VAL A 267 12.42 22.51 0.16
N ASP A 268 13.64 22.17 0.57
CA ASP A 268 14.73 21.83 -0.34
C ASP A 268 14.55 20.41 -0.89
N LEU A 269 14.40 20.26 -2.21
CA LEU A 269 14.22 18.96 -2.86
C LEU A 269 15.47 18.59 -3.65
N TRP A 270 16.19 17.55 -3.20
CA TRP A 270 17.39 17.03 -3.85
C TRP A 270 17.06 15.70 -4.52
N SER A 271 16.86 15.73 -5.84
CA SER A 271 16.72 14.54 -6.68
C SER A 271 18.08 14.04 -7.18
N ASN A 272 18.14 12.78 -7.59
CA ASN A 272 19.39 12.13 -8.04
C ASN A 272 20.50 12.28 -6.98
N GLU A 273 20.13 12.13 -5.70
CA GLU A 273 21.02 12.15 -4.56
C GLU A 273 20.67 10.98 -3.63
N GLU A 274 21.59 10.05 -3.47
CA GLU A 274 21.36 8.87 -2.64
C GLU A 274 21.96 9.07 -1.25
N VAL A 275 21.14 8.85 -0.21
CA VAL A 275 21.65 8.70 1.15
C VAL A 275 22.30 7.34 1.28
N THR A 276 23.61 7.34 1.49
CA THR A 276 24.41 6.12 1.64
C THR A 276 24.70 5.79 3.09
N VAL A 277 24.67 6.78 3.99
CA VAL A 277 24.91 6.62 5.44
C VAL A 277 23.88 7.40 6.25
N ILE A 278 23.27 6.74 7.23
CA ILE A 278 22.56 7.35 8.36
C ILE A 278 23.54 7.42 9.55
N ASP A 279 23.93 8.62 9.97
CA ASP A 279 24.89 8.82 11.05
C ASP A 279 24.15 8.84 12.41
N VAL A 280 24.49 7.87 13.26
CA VAL A 280 24.02 7.75 14.64
C VAL A 280 25.24 7.66 15.55
N SER A 281 25.32 8.57 16.52
CA SER A 281 26.38 8.57 17.53
C SER A 281 25.83 8.89 18.90
N ALA A 282 26.34 8.17 19.91
CA ALA A 282 25.90 8.28 21.30
C ALA A 282 24.37 8.19 21.47
N GLY A 283 23.72 7.24 20.77
CA GLY A 283 22.27 7.00 20.87
C GLY A 283 21.39 8.05 20.20
N ALA A 284 21.95 8.91 19.34
CA ALA A 284 21.20 9.96 18.65
C ALA A 284 21.60 10.06 17.18
N PHE A 285 20.63 10.33 16.31
CA PHE A 285 20.84 10.74 14.94
C PHE A 285 21.63 12.06 14.88
N ARG A 286 22.58 12.16 13.95
CA ARG A 286 23.41 13.36 13.74
C ARG A 286 23.34 13.95 12.34
N GLY A 287 22.95 13.15 11.37
CA GLY A 287 22.96 13.57 9.98
C GLY A 287 22.96 12.42 9.00
N VAL A 288 22.98 12.77 7.72
CA VAL A 288 23.09 11.80 6.63
C VAL A 288 24.26 12.15 5.72
N ARG A 289 24.85 11.13 5.10
CA ARG A 289 25.85 11.31 4.06
C ARG A 289 25.34 10.80 2.73
N THR A 290 25.78 11.50 1.70
CA THR A 290 25.55 11.20 0.30
C THR A 290 26.91 11.22 -0.42
N PRO A 291 27.04 10.75 -1.66
CA PRO A 291 28.28 10.85 -2.41
C PRO A 291 28.81 12.28 -2.55
N ARG A 292 27.93 13.29 -2.50
CA ARG A 292 28.27 14.69 -2.75
C ARG A 292 28.33 15.57 -1.51
N ARG A 293 27.66 15.17 -0.42
CA ARG A 293 27.35 16.06 0.71
C ARG A 293 27.28 15.31 2.03
N HIS A 294 27.54 16.04 3.11
CA HIS A 294 27.17 15.67 4.47
C HIS A 294 26.15 16.69 4.98
N VAL A 295 25.05 16.21 5.55
CA VAL A 295 23.96 17.06 6.07
C VAL A 295 23.74 16.72 7.53
N ALA A 296 24.09 17.65 8.41
CA ALA A 296 23.73 17.57 9.82
C ALA A 296 22.25 17.96 10.01
N ALA A 297 21.54 17.25 10.89
CA ALA A 297 20.15 17.54 11.22
C ALA A 297 19.77 16.92 12.56
N ASP A 298 18.67 17.40 13.16
CA ASP A 298 18.19 16.93 14.46
C ASP A 298 17.29 15.70 14.33
N VAL A 299 16.62 15.56 13.18
CA VAL A 299 15.69 14.47 12.91
C VAL A 299 15.87 13.95 11.49
N VAL A 300 15.79 12.62 11.34
CA VAL A 300 15.60 11.95 10.05
C VAL A 300 14.26 11.23 10.00
N LEU A 301 13.49 11.48 8.93
CA LEU A 301 12.34 10.67 8.56
C LEU A 301 12.74 9.71 7.44
N ILE A 302 12.67 8.40 7.70
CA ILE A 302 12.79 7.37 6.68
C ILE A 302 11.41 7.12 6.07
N ALA A 303 11.21 7.64 4.86
CA ALA A 303 10.01 7.46 4.03
C ALA A 303 10.34 6.83 2.66
N ALA A 304 11.38 5.97 2.63
CA ALA A 304 12.01 5.44 1.42
C ALA A 304 11.33 4.18 0.86
N GLY A 305 10.05 3.95 1.17
CA GLY A 305 9.29 2.78 0.68
C GLY A 305 10.03 1.46 0.90
N ALA A 306 10.19 0.66 -0.16
CA ALA A 306 10.85 -0.64 -0.12
C ALA A 306 12.32 -0.62 0.35
N TRP A 307 13.00 0.54 0.29
CA TRP A 307 14.39 0.69 0.71
C TRP A 307 14.54 1.08 2.18
N SER A 308 13.43 1.32 2.88
CA SER A 308 13.43 1.78 4.28
C SER A 308 14.14 0.80 5.21
N GLY A 309 13.97 -0.52 4.98
CA GLY A 309 14.59 -1.55 5.82
C GLY A 309 16.11 -1.50 5.85
N ALA A 310 16.74 -1.28 4.70
CA ALA A 310 18.20 -1.17 4.60
C ALA A 310 18.72 0.10 5.28
N LEU A 311 18.00 1.22 5.15
CA LEU A 311 18.37 2.50 5.77
C LEU A 311 18.20 2.46 7.30
N ALA A 312 17.07 1.94 7.79
CA ALA A 312 16.80 1.83 9.23
C ALA A 312 17.82 0.95 9.95
N ARG A 313 18.30 -0.12 9.29
CA ARG A 313 19.32 -1.02 9.83
C ARG A 313 20.65 -0.32 10.10
N GLN A 314 21.01 0.70 9.31
CA GLN A 314 22.22 1.50 9.56
C GLN A 314 22.14 2.27 10.89
N ALA A 315 20.93 2.60 11.33
CA ALA A 315 20.65 3.23 12.62
C ALA A 315 20.42 2.22 13.75
N GLY A 316 20.67 0.93 13.53
CA GLY A 316 20.46 -0.13 14.51
C GLY A 316 18.99 -0.54 14.70
N VAL A 317 18.08 -0.12 13.83
CA VAL A 317 16.66 -0.46 13.90
C VAL A 317 16.31 -1.54 12.89
N ASP A 318 15.82 -2.69 13.37
CA ASP A 318 15.30 -3.72 12.47
C ASP A 318 13.87 -3.39 12.05
N LEU A 319 13.66 -3.32 10.74
CA LEU A 319 12.42 -2.89 10.13
C LEU A 319 11.98 -3.97 9.14
N PRO A 320 10.89 -4.72 9.41
CA PRO A 320 10.51 -5.90 8.65
C PRO A 320 9.78 -5.52 7.35
N VAL A 321 10.42 -4.73 6.48
CA VAL A 321 9.92 -4.29 5.18
C VAL A 321 10.74 -4.94 4.08
N SER A 322 10.06 -5.62 3.16
CA SER A 322 10.68 -6.27 2.01
C SER A 322 10.11 -5.74 0.69
N PRO A 323 10.90 -5.71 -0.39
CA PRO A 323 10.39 -5.27 -1.68
C PRO A 323 9.40 -6.28 -2.25
N ARG A 324 8.31 -5.79 -2.84
CA ARG A 324 7.45 -6.59 -3.72
C ARG A 324 7.18 -5.87 -5.03
N ARG A 325 7.23 -6.59 -6.14
CA ARG A 325 6.89 -6.09 -7.47
C ARG A 325 5.40 -6.26 -7.75
N ILE A 326 4.74 -5.16 -8.10
CA ILE A 326 3.38 -5.12 -8.65
C ILE A 326 3.47 -4.72 -10.12
N GLN A 327 2.64 -5.32 -10.96
CA GLN A 327 2.59 -4.98 -12.38
C GLN A 327 1.23 -4.43 -12.76
N ILE A 328 1.22 -3.54 -13.75
CA ILE A 328 0.03 -2.85 -14.25
C ILE A 328 0.05 -2.97 -15.78
N ILE A 329 -1.14 -3.20 -16.35
CA ILE A 329 -1.42 -3.07 -17.78
C ILE A 329 -2.24 -1.79 -17.98
N ALA A 330 -1.85 -0.99 -18.97
CA ALA A 330 -2.69 0.04 -19.57
C ALA A 330 -3.21 -0.43 -20.93
N SER A 331 -4.50 -0.26 -21.18
CA SER A 331 -5.09 -0.50 -22.49
C SER A 331 -4.85 0.65 -23.47
N GLU A 332 -5.25 0.46 -24.72
CA GLU A 332 -5.59 1.58 -25.58
C GLU A 332 -6.78 2.38 -25.01
N PRO A 333 -6.92 3.68 -25.36
CA PRO A 333 -8.11 4.45 -25.01
C PRO A 333 -9.39 3.79 -25.53
N THR A 334 -10.44 3.78 -24.71
CA THR A 334 -11.78 3.32 -25.08
C THR A 334 -12.83 4.37 -24.71
N GLU A 335 -14.05 4.20 -25.21
CA GLU A 335 -15.20 5.00 -24.79
C GLU A 335 -15.36 4.94 -23.27
N ARG A 336 -15.93 6.02 -22.68
CA ARG A 336 -16.10 6.10 -21.24
C ARG A 336 -17.07 5.02 -20.76
N MET A 337 -16.55 4.02 -20.07
CA MET A 337 -17.32 2.91 -19.50
C MET A 337 -17.84 3.25 -18.12
N THR A 338 -16.98 3.83 -17.28
CA THR A 338 -17.32 4.18 -15.90
C THR A 338 -16.33 5.19 -15.33
N ASP A 339 -16.80 6.05 -14.43
CA ASP A 339 -15.95 6.90 -13.59
C ASP A 339 -15.48 6.17 -12.32
N THR A 340 -16.24 5.14 -11.93
CA THR A 340 -16.08 4.36 -10.71
C THR A 340 -14.83 3.48 -10.78
N LEU A 341 -14.03 3.47 -9.73
CA LEU A 341 -13.00 2.45 -9.56
C LEU A 341 -13.64 1.07 -9.46
N TRP A 342 -13.01 0.03 -9.96
CA TRP A 342 -13.48 -1.33 -9.67
C TRP A 342 -12.34 -2.29 -9.38
N GLY A 343 -12.63 -3.26 -8.53
CA GLY A 343 -11.72 -4.34 -8.18
C GLY A 343 -12.49 -5.59 -7.81
N GLY A 344 -11.77 -6.64 -7.44
CA GLY A 344 -12.32 -7.99 -7.32
C GLY A 344 -11.49 -8.96 -8.16
N ASN A 345 -11.68 -10.26 -7.97
CA ASN A 345 -10.85 -11.30 -8.61
C ASN A 345 -9.31 -11.06 -8.42
N GLY A 346 -8.94 -10.44 -7.30
CA GLY A 346 -7.56 -10.03 -7.00
C GLY A 346 -6.95 -9.01 -7.96
N LEU A 347 -7.77 -8.15 -8.56
CA LEU A 347 -7.39 -6.99 -9.36
C LEU A 347 -7.87 -5.70 -8.72
N TYR A 348 -7.22 -4.62 -9.11
CA TYR A 348 -7.72 -3.26 -9.01
C TYR A 348 -7.65 -2.59 -10.38
N SER A 349 -8.61 -1.71 -10.66
CA SER A 349 -8.81 -1.14 -12.00
C SER A 349 -9.42 0.26 -11.97
N ARG A 350 -9.13 1.05 -13.00
CA ARG A 350 -9.80 2.32 -13.29
C ARG A 350 -9.77 2.64 -14.78
N GLN A 351 -10.60 3.59 -15.20
CA GLN A 351 -10.47 4.28 -16.48
C GLN A 351 -10.03 5.73 -16.24
N ASN A 352 -8.89 6.12 -16.80
CA ASN A 352 -8.36 7.48 -16.64
C ASN A 352 -9.10 8.50 -17.53
N SER A 353 -8.78 9.79 -17.37
CA SER A 353 -9.36 10.91 -18.13
C SER A 353 -9.07 10.84 -19.63
N ALA A 354 -7.98 10.17 -20.03
CA ALA A 354 -7.62 9.91 -21.43
C ALA A 354 -8.32 8.66 -22.02
N GLY A 355 -9.19 8.00 -21.26
CA GLY A 355 -9.94 6.82 -21.69
C GLY A 355 -9.17 5.49 -21.59
N GLU A 356 -7.90 5.48 -21.16
CA GLU A 356 -7.14 4.25 -20.97
C GLU A 356 -7.59 3.52 -19.69
N LEU A 357 -7.73 2.20 -19.75
CA LEU A 357 -7.96 1.36 -18.58
C LEU A 357 -6.62 1.03 -17.95
N HIS A 358 -6.46 1.28 -16.64
CA HIS A 358 -5.29 0.87 -15.87
C HIS A 358 -5.72 -0.18 -14.86
N PHE A 359 -5.07 -1.35 -14.89
CA PHE A 359 -5.38 -2.42 -13.95
C PHE A 359 -4.15 -3.25 -13.63
N GLY A 360 -4.08 -3.70 -12.39
CA GLY A 360 -2.91 -4.41 -11.88
C GLY A 360 -3.25 -5.43 -10.83
N ALA A 361 -2.30 -6.33 -10.62
CA ALA A 361 -2.33 -7.31 -9.54
C ALA A 361 -0.90 -7.59 -9.06
N GLU A 362 -0.82 -8.23 -7.90
CA GLU A 362 0.36 -9.02 -7.56
C GLU A 362 0.59 -10.14 -8.57
N GLY A 363 1.85 -10.52 -8.73
CA GLY A 363 2.25 -11.69 -9.52
C GLY A 363 1.63 -12.98 -9.01
N PRO A 364 1.69 -14.07 -9.80
CA PRO A 364 1.21 -15.35 -9.34
C PRO A 364 2.00 -15.80 -8.10
N PRO A 365 1.35 -16.54 -7.18
CA PRO A 365 2.00 -16.97 -5.94
C PRO A 365 3.24 -17.85 -6.18
N TRP A 366 3.29 -18.58 -7.30
CA TRP A 366 4.43 -19.43 -7.67
C TRP A 366 5.63 -18.70 -8.25
N ASP A 367 5.52 -17.40 -8.56
CA ASP A 367 6.65 -16.64 -9.12
C ASP A 367 7.50 -16.08 -7.97
N PRO A 368 8.67 -16.68 -7.67
CA PRO A 368 9.53 -16.19 -6.60
C PRO A 368 10.13 -14.81 -6.92
N SER A 369 10.08 -14.37 -8.19
CA SER A 369 10.58 -13.07 -8.61
C SER A 369 9.69 -11.90 -8.17
N VAL A 370 8.60 -12.14 -7.44
CA VAL A 370 7.77 -11.06 -6.90
C VAL A 370 8.45 -10.33 -5.73
N GLU A 371 9.34 -10.98 -4.96
CA GLU A 371 10.11 -10.33 -3.89
C GLU A 371 11.44 -9.81 -4.45
N THR A 372 11.40 -8.65 -5.11
CA THR A 372 12.55 -8.12 -5.84
C THR A 372 12.53 -6.60 -5.93
N PHE A 373 13.72 -6.01 -6.08
CA PHE A 373 13.90 -4.62 -6.50
C PHE A 373 13.92 -4.45 -8.03
N GLU A 374 13.93 -5.55 -8.79
CA GLU A 374 13.93 -5.50 -10.25
C GLU A 374 12.60 -4.98 -10.79
N ARG A 375 12.66 -3.99 -11.67
CA ARG A 375 11.46 -3.33 -12.24
C ARG A 375 10.95 -3.99 -13.52
N ARG A 376 11.64 -5.01 -14.06
CA ARG A 376 11.22 -5.65 -15.30
C ARG A 376 9.88 -6.36 -15.12
N THR A 377 8.95 -6.20 -16.06
CA THR A 377 7.70 -6.96 -16.06
C THR A 377 7.96 -8.41 -16.45
N THR A 378 7.27 -9.35 -15.82
CA THR A 378 7.30 -10.78 -16.19
C THR A 378 6.03 -11.18 -16.94
N GLU A 379 6.21 -11.99 -17.98
CA GLU A 379 5.10 -12.51 -18.78
C GLU A 379 4.07 -13.29 -17.95
N PRO A 380 4.44 -14.20 -17.02
CA PRO A 380 3.45 -14.90 -16.18
C PRO A 380 2.54 -13.95 -15.38
N THR A 381 3.11 -12.85 -14.85
CA THR A 381 2.31 -11.85 -14.15
C THR A 381 1.37 -11.11 -15.09
N LEU A 382 1.82 -10.72 -16.29
CA LEU A 382 0.97 -10.02 -17.26
C LEU A 382 -0.16 -10.92 -17.78
N ARG A 383 0.12 -12.19 -18.06
CA ARG A 383 -0.88 -13.19 -18.46
C ARG A 383 -1.93 -13.39 -17.38
N ARG A 384 -1.52 -13.53 -16.11
CA ARG A 384 -2.43 -13.60 -14.94
C ARG A 384 -3.32 -12.35 -14.82
N ILE A 385 -2.74 -11.15 -14.95
CA ILE A 385 -3.50 -9.89 -14.88
C ILE A 385 -4.55 -9.86 -16.00
N ALA A 386 -4.16 -10.16 -17.24
CA ALA A 386 -5.08 -10.18 -18.38
C ALA A 386 -6.19 -11.23 -18.21
N ARG A 387 -5.84 -12.43 -17.76
CA ARG A 387 -6.80 -13.52 -17.49
C ARG A 387 -7.85 -13.10 -16.48
N ARG A 388 -7.43 -12.60 -15.31
CA ARG A 388 -8.33 -12.14 -14.25
C ARG A 388 -9.21 -10.98 -14.71
N MET A 389 -8.69 -10.11 -15.57
CA MET A 389 -9.45 -8.99 -16.11
C MET A 389 -10.53 -9.48 -17.08
N VAL A 390 -10.21 -10.43 -17.95
CA VAL A 390 -11.16 -11.05 -18.88
C VAL A 390 -12.20 -11.89 -18.13
N GLU A 391 -11.84 -12.55 -17.03
CA GLU A 391 -12.79 -13.26 -16.17
C GLU A 391 -13.77 -12.31 -15.46
N LEU A 392 -13.26 -11.19 -14.93
CA LEU A 392 -14.05 -10.19 -14.22
C LEU A 392 -14.92 -9.36 -15.17
N THR A 393 -14.34 -8.96 -16.31
CA THR A 393 -14.94 -8.01 -17.26
C THR A 393 -14.83 -8.53 -18.70
N PRO A 394 -15.58 -9.59 -19.09
CA PRO A 394 -15.41 -10.28 -20.36
C PRO A 394 -15.53 -9.41 -21.61
N GLY A 395 -16.30 -8.32 -21.54
CA GLY A 395 -16.43 -7.35 -22.63
C GLY A 395 -15.10 -6.67 -23.02
N LEU A 396 -14.07 -6.74 -22.17
CA LEU A 396 -12.74 -6.19 -22.44
C LEU A 396 -11.81 -7.14 -23.20
N ARG A 397 -12.25 -8.37 -23.52
CA ARG A 397 -11.40 -9.40 -24.16
C ARG A 397 -10.72 -8.92 -25.45
N GLY A 398 -11.42 -8.12 -26.26
CA GLY A 398 -10.91 -7.62 -27.54
C GLY A 398 -10.03 -6.38 -27.45
N LEU A 399 -9.95 -5.74 -26.27
CA LEU A 399 -9.21 -4.49 -26.09
C LEU A 399 -7.70 -4.75 -26.15
N ARG A 400 -6.94 -3.87 -26.82
CA ARG A 400 -5.48 -3.99 -26.87
C ARG A 400 -4.85 -3.59 -25.55
N ALA A 401 -3.97 -4.46 -25.05
CA ALA A 401 -3.00 -4.10 -24.02
C ALA A 401 -1.92 -3.24 -24.67
N LYS A 402 -1.91 -1.95 -24.37
CA LYS A 402 -1.02 -0.97 -25.02
C LYS A 402 0.33 -0.90 -24.31
N ARG A 403 0.34 -0.89 -22.97
CA ARG A 403 1.57 -0.77 -22.18
C ARG A 403 1.51 -1.62 -20.93
N ALA A 404 2.65 -2.08 -20.48
CA ALA A 404 2.82 -2.62 -19.14
C ALA A 404 4.04 -2.03 -18.44
N TRP A 405 3.94 -1.91 -17.13
CA TRP A 405 5.06 -1.51 -16.28
C TRP A 405 4.93 -2.16 -14.90
N SER A 406 5.94 -1.95 -14.06
CA SER A 406 5.91 -2.39 -12.67
C SER A 406 6.20 -1.24 -11.70
N GLY A 407 5.80 -1.45 -10.44
CA GLY A 407 6.19 -0.64 -9.30
C GLY A 407 6.68 -1.53 -8.17
N ILE A 408 7.72 -1.09 -7.46
CA ILE A 408 8.23 -1.78 -6.27
C ILE A 408 7.58 -1.17 -5.03
N ILE A 409 6.73 -1.95 -4.36
CA ILE A 409 6.14 -1.60 -3.07
C ILE A 409 6.99 -2.19 -1.94
N GLY A 410 6.83 -1.66 -0.73
CA GLY A 410 7.47 -2.19 0.46
C GLY A 410 6.44 -2.48 1.54
N PRO A 411 5.71 -3.61 1.50
CA PRO A 411 4.89 -4.04 2.62
C PRO A 411 5.78 -4.38 3.83
N SER A 412 5.28 -4.10 5.01
CA SER A 412 5.77 -4.75 6.24
C SER A 412 5.44 -6.25 6.23
N ALA A 413 6.01 -7.01 7.16
CA ALA A 413 5.73 -8.44 7.32
C ALA A 413 4.23 -8.76 7.53
N ASP A 414 3.48 -7.89 8.21
CA ASP A 414 2.03 -8.01 8.44
C ASP A 414 1.16 -7.27 7.40
N GLY A 415 1.80 -6.60 6.44
CA GLY A 415 1.13 -5.79 5.41
C GLY A 415 0.52 -4.47 5.91
N GLN A 416 0.74 -4.09 7.17
CA GLN A 416 0.25 -2.84 7.77
C GLN A 416 1.36 -1.76 7.79
N PRO A 417 1.02 -0.47 7.65
CA PRO A 417 2.03 0.59 7.64
C PRO A 417 2.75 0.71 8.99
N ILE A 418 3.92 1.33 8.95
CA ILE A 418 4.72 1.67 10.12
C ILE A 418 4.84 3.20 10.15
N ILE A 419 4.25 3.82 11.18
CA ILE A 419 4.32 5.27 11.43
C ILE A 419 4.73 5.46 12.88
N ASP A 420 5.98 5.86 13.10
CA ASP A 420 6.56 5.88 14.45
C ASP A 420 7.70 6.90 14.61
N VAL A 421 7.95 7.31 15.85
CA VAL A 421 9.14 8.05 16.26
C VAL A 421 9.91 7.17 17.23
N ILE A 422 11.14 6.84 16.86
CA ILE A 422 11.97 5.90 17.60
C ILE A 422 12.66 6.62 18.76
N GLU A 423 12.59 6.02 19.95
CA GLU A 423 13.22 6.55 21.15
C GLU A 423 14.74 6.34 21.13
N GLU A 424 15.18 5.15 20.70
CA GLU A 424 16.59 4.76 20.62
C GLU A 424 16.92 4.15 19.25
N PRO A 425 17.72 4.83 18.40
CA PRO A 425 18.32 6.15 18.64
C PRO A 425 17.31 7.30 18.53
N SER A 426 17.53 8.35 19.32
CA SER A 426 16.71 9.57 19.26
C SER A 426 16.89 10.32 17.94
N GLY A 427 15.84 11.02 17.49
CA GLY A 427 15.84 11.75 16.22
C GLY A 427 15.53 10.90 14.99
N LEU A 428 15.20 9.62 15.15
CA LEU A 428 14.77 8.75 14.06
C LEU A 428 13.25 8.64 13.99
N ALA A 429 12.66 8.86 12.82
CA ALA A 429 11.24 8.69 12.54
C ALA A 429 11.04 7.79 11.32
N LEU A 430 9.93 7.03 11.30
CA LEU A 430 9.60 6.05 10.27
C LEU A 430 8.20 6.33 9.72
N ALA A 431 8.05 6.34 8.40
CA ALA A 431 6.75 6.31 7.72
C ALA A 431 6.84 5.46 6.46
N THR A 432 6.56 4.15 6.57
CA THR A 432 6.81 3.16 5.52
C THR A 432 5.94 1.91 5.68
N GLY A 433 6.19 0.82 4.95
CA GLY A 433 5.48 -0.45 5.13
C GLY A 433 4.08 -0.54 4.48
N PHE A 434 3.65 0.47 3.73
CA PHE A 434 2.25 0.62 3.27
C PHE A 434 1.73 -0.43 2.26
N GLY A 435 2.59 -1.32 1.73
CA GLY A 435 2.15 -2.47 0.94
C GLY A 435 1.22 -2.16 -0.26
N GLY A 436 1.46 -1.06 -0.98
CA GLY A 436 0.66 -0.68 -2.16
C GLY A 436 -0.50 0.29 -1.89
N ASN A 437 -0.86 0.54 -0.63
CA ASN A 437 -1.95 1.47 -0.29
C ASN A 437 -1.45 2.87 0.14
N GLY A 438 -0.13 3.06 0.19
CA GLY A 438 0.48 4.29 0.72
C GLY A 438 0.20 5.54 -0.11
N PHE A 439 -0.23 5.38 -1.36
CA PHE A 439 -0.66 6.51 -2.18
C PHE A 439 -1.98 7.09 -1.67
N GLY A 440 -3.01 6.25 -1.57
CA GLY A 440 -4.32 6.66 -1.06
C GLY A 440 -4.29 7.19 0.38
N THR A 441 -3.35 6.74 1.22
CA THR A 441 -3.18 7.24 2.59
C THR A 441 -2.15 8.35 2.74
N GLY A 442 -1.43 8.70 1.67
CA GLY A 442 -0.25 9.56 1.69
C GLY A 442 -0.43 10.90 2.40
N PRO A 443 -1.50 11.68 2.11
CA PRO A 443 -1.75 12.96 2.79
C PRO A 443 -1.86 12.81 4.32
N ALA A 444 -2.67 11.85 4.80
CA ALA A 444 -2.85 11.60 6.23
C ALA A 444 -1.61 11.00 6.89
N SER A 445 -0.85 10.19 6.15
CA SER A 445 0.40 9.59 6.65
C SER A 445 1.47 10.66 6.87
N GLY A 446 1.57 11.61 5.92
CA GLY A 446 2.45 12.77 6.03
C GLY A 446 2.05 13.72 7.16
N GLU A 447 0.74 13.98 7.32
CA GLU A 447 0.20 14.75 8.44
C GLU A 447 0.56 14.12 9.79
N ALA A 448 0.22 12.84 9.98
CA ALA A 448 0.42 12.14 11.25
C ALA A 448 1.90 12.08 11.66
N ILE A 449 2.81 11.74 10.74
CA ILE A 449 4.24 11.67 11.08
C ILE A 449 4.84 13.05 11.34
N ALA A 450 4.39 14.09 10.62
CA ALA A 450 4.84 15.45 10.88
C ALA A 450 4.38 15.95 12.26
N GLU A 451 3.13 15.67 12.65
CA GLU A 451 2.61 16.00 13.99
C GLU A 451 3.39 15.28 15.10
N LEU A 452 3.70 14.00 14.90
CA LEU A 452 4.52 13.23 15.83
C LEU A 452 5.93 13.82 15.99
N ILE A 453 6.59 14.18 14.88
CA ILE A 453 7.92 14.83 14.91
C ILE A 453 7.87 16.17 15.65
N LEU A 454 6.82 16.96 15.45
CA LEU A 454 6.67 18.29 16.03
C LEU A 454 6.27 18.27 17.51
N THR A 455 5.37 17.38 17.89
CA THR A 455 4.62 17.48 19.16
C THR A 455 4.62 16.20 20.00
N ALA A 456 5.17 15.09 19.47
CA ALA A 456 5.02 13.75 20.04
C ALA A 456 3.55 13.27 20.18
N ALA A 457 2.61 13.94 19.51
CA ALA A 457 1.21 13.59 19.44
C ALA A 457 0.72 13.71 17.99
N THR A 458 -0.44 13.10 17.69
CA THR A 458 -1.04 13.08 16.36
C THR A 458 -2.55 13.11 16.48
N SER A 459 -3.19 13.80 15.55
CA SER A 459 -4.64 13.90 15.38
C SER A 459 -5.29 12.57 14.94
N VAL A 460 -4.50 11.68 14.34
CA VAL A 460 -4.88 10.32 13.98
C VAL A 460 -4.19 9.32 14.91
N ASP A 461 -4.94 8.36 15.46
CA ASP A 461 -4.34 7.28 16.25
C ASP A 461 -3.45 6.38 15.38
N THR A 462 -2.13 6.44 15.63
CA THR A 462 -1.11 5.62 15.00
C THR A 462 -0.59 4.49 15.91
N THR A 463 -1.21 4.27 17.07
CA THR A 463 -0.69 3.33 18.09
C THR A 463 -0.51 1.91 17.54
N ALA A 464 -1.51 1.40 16.81
CA ALA A 464 -1.45 0.09 16.18
C ALA A 464 -0.44 0.01 15.00
N MET A 465 0.06 1.15 14.53
CA MET A 465 1.03 1.28 13.44
C MET A 465 2.46 1.49 13.94
N ARG A 466 2.71 1.49 15.24
CA ARG A 466 4.07 1.60 15.81
C ARG A 466 4.91 0.36 15.51
N LEU A 467 6.23 0.53 15.45
CA LEU A 467 7.18 -0.54 15.17
C LEU A 467 7.18 -1.62 16.27
N GLU A 468 6.88 -1.23 17.51
CA GLU A 468 6.84 -2.11 18.68
C GLU A 468 5.93 -3.33 18.51
N ARG A 469 4.90 -3.27 17.65
CA ARG A 469 4.02 -4.42 17.39
C ARG A 469 4.74 -5.66 16.84
N PHE A 470 5.96 -5.50 16.31
CA PHE A 470 6.80 -6.59 15.82
C PHE A 470 7.76 -7.15 16.88
N ARG A 471 7.83 -6.54 18.07
CA ARG A 471 8.62 -7.09 19.17
C ARG A 471 7.86 -8.27 19.78
N ALA A 472 8.57 -9.36 20.07
CA ALA A 472 8.00 -10.47 20.82
C ALA A 472 7.53 -9.97 22.20
N PRO A 473 6.38 -10.42 22.72
CA PRO A 473 6.01 -10.12 24.11
C PRO A 473 7.12 -10.68 25.02
N SER A 474 7.69 -9.79 25.83
CA SER A 474 8.71 -10.09 26.84
C SER A 474 8.19 -11.01 27.92
#